data_AF-A8WZI4-F1
#
_entry.id   AF-A8WZI4-F1
#
_cell.length_a   1.000
_cell.length_b   1.000
_cell.length_c   1.000
_cell.angle_alpha   90.00
_cell.angle_beta   90.00
_cell.angle_gamma   90.00
#
_symmetry.space_group_name_H-M   'P 1'
#
loop_
_entity.id
_entity.type
_entity.pdbx_description
1 polymer ?
#
loop_
_entity_poly.entity_id
_entity_poly.type
_entity_poly.pdbx_seq_one_letter_code
_entity_poly.pdbx_strand_id
1 'polypeptide(L)'
;MSDKPNMPYTQSVIHEVQRQSDMIPLLGTHKNNQDITVKGVNLSSGTVVYGQIWSIMNDDSVFEENHKFNPSRYLQADGKMLNKTYAFIPNSNIDLSPDWGAVLTSKPYTYQLIPQTLYYFVK
;
A
#
# COMPACT_ATOMS: atom_id res chain seq x y z
N MET A 1 -19.98 -3.04 -7.44
CA MET A 1 -18.56 -3.30 -7.75
C MET A 1 -18.35 -4.38 -8.82
N SER A 2 -19.42 -4.94 -9.42
CA SER A 2 -19.36 -5.97 -10.47
C SER A 2 -18.65 -5.53 -11.74
N ASP A 3 -18.70 -4.24 -12.07
CA ASP A 3 -18.16 -3.72 -13.34
C ASP A 3 -16.67 -3.38 -13.26
N LYS A 4 -16.14 -3.26 -12.03
CA LYS A 4 -14.75 -2.90 -11.75
C LYS A 4 -13.76 -3.78 -12.55
N PRO A 5 -13.87 -5.12 -12.57
CA PRO A 5 -12.96 -5.98 -13.34
C PRO A 5 -12.91 -5.68 -14.84
N ASN A 6 -13.98 -5.11 -15.40
CA ASN A 6 -14.10 -4.79 -16.83
C ASN A 6 -13.58 -3.39 -17.19
N MET A 7 -13.09 -2.62 -16.21
CA MET A 7 -12.61 -1.24 -16.39
C MET A 7 -11.14 -1.08 -15.99
N PRO A 8 -10.19 -1.82 -16.62
CA PRO A 8 -8.79 -1.82 -16.22
C PRO A 8 -8.13 -0.45 -16.38
N TYR A 9 -8.45 0.28 -17.46
CA TYR A 9 -7.90 1.62 -17.69
C TYR A 9 -8.43 2.66 -16.69
N THR A 10 -9.71 2.59 -16.32
CA THR A 10 -10.24 3.49 -15.28
C THR A 10 -9.59 3.22 -13.93
N GLN A 11 -9.36 1.95 -13.59
CA GLN A 11 -8.63 1.61 -12.38
C GLN A 11 -7.18 2.10 -12.42
N SER A 12 -6.50 2.00 -13.57
CA SER A 12 -5.13 2.48 -13.72
C SER A 12 -5.02 3.99 -13.57
N VAL A 13 -5.99 4.74 -14.10
CA VAL A 13 -6.12 6.20 -13.91
C VAL A 13 -6.30 6.54 -12.42
N ILE A 14 -7.20 5.86 -11.72
CA ILE A 14 -7.44 6.09 -10.28
C ILE A 14 -6.15 5.86 -9.48
N HIS A 15 -5.40 4.80 -9.78
CA HIS A 15 -4.14 4.50 -9.11
C HIS A 15 -3.07 5.58 -9.37
N GLU A 16 -2.94 6.05 -10.61
CA GLU A 16 -1.98 7.12 -10.92
C GLU A 16 -2.37 8.46 -10.30
N VAL A 17 -3.68 8.76 -10.21
CA VAL A 17 -4.17 9.94 -9.48
C VAL A 17 -3.83 9.85 -7.99
N GLN A 18 -4.03 8.67 -7.37
CA GLN A 18 -3.67 8.46 -5.97
C GLN A 18 -2.16 8.65 -5.73
N ARG A 19 -1.32 8.14 -6.63
CA ARG A 19 0.14 8.29 -6.54
C ARG A 19 0.59 9.75 -6.68
N GLN A 20 0.10 10.44 -7.71
CA GLN A 20 0.51 11.83 -8.02
C GLN A 20 -0.05 12.85 -7.02
N SER A 21 -1.29 12.64 -6.55
CA SER A 21 -1.90 13.55 -5.59
C SER A 21 -1.28 13.43 -4.20
N ASP A 22 -0.75 12.26 -3.85
CA ASP A 22 -0.20 11.90 -2.53
C ASP A 22 -0.85 12.64 -1.35
N MET A 23 -2.16 12.46 -1.18
CA MET A 23 -2.94 13.21 -0.19
C MET A 23 -2.48 12.94 1.26
N ILE A 24 -1.85 11.79 1.50
CA ILE A 24 -1.34 11.38 2.81
C ILE A 24 0.10 10.89 2.62
N PRO A 25 1.08 11.82 2.55
CA PRO A 25 2.48 11.50 2.27
C PRO A 25 3.17 10.78 3.44
N LEU A 26 2.64 10.99 4.66
CA LEU A 26 3.08 10.40 5.91
C LEU A 26 1.98 9.48 6.44
N LEU A 27 2.28 8.19 6.53
CA LEU A 27 1.44 7.26 7.25
C LEU A 27 1.41 7.59 8.74
N GLY A 28 0.39 7.03 9.40
CA GLY A 28 0.31 7.04 10.85
C GLY A 28 1.60 6.52 11.50
N THR A 29 1.87 7.01 12.69
CA THR A 29 3.05 6.61 13.46
C THR A 29 2.93 5.17 13.92
N HIS A 30 3.98 4.39 13.69
CA HIS A 30 4.12 3.05 14.24
C HIS A 30 5.15 3.05 15.36
N LYS A 31 5.04 2.09 16.29
CA LYS A 31 5.99 1.90 17.38
C LYS A 31 6.35 0.42 17.44
N ASN A 32 7.64 0.09 17.50
CA ASN A 32 8.06 -1.30 17.68
C ASN A 32 7.88 -1.73 19.14
N ASN A 33 7.39 -2.95 19.35
CA ASN A 33 7.19 -3.51 20.69
C ASN A 33 8.40 -4.30 21.21
N GLN A 34 9.38 -4.57 20.34
CA GLN A 34 10.59 -5.31 20.64
C GLN A 34 11.76 -4.77 19.84
N ASP A 35 12.97 -5.09 20.28
CA ASP A 35 14.19 -4.74 19.56
C ASP A 35 14.20 -5.45 18.19
N ILE A 36 14.46 -4.69 17.12
CA ILE A 36 14.48 -5.22 15.75
C ILE A 36 15.67 -4.65 14.98
N THR A 37 16.16 -5.40 14.00
CA THR A 37 17.17 -4.93 13.05
C THR A 37 16.53 -4.70 11.68
N VAL A 38 16.60 -3.48 11.17
CA VAL A 38 16.07 -3.11 9.85
C VAL A 38 17.22 -2.61 8.98
N LYS A 39 17.47 -3.27 7.84
CA LYS A 39 18.57 -2.93 6.91
C LYS A 39 19.94 -2.75 7.61
N GLY A 40 20.20 -3.57 8.64
CA GLY A 40 21.45 -3.51 9.41
C GLY A 40 21.48 -2.48 10.55
N VAL A 41 20.40 -1.70 10.74
CA VAL A 41 20.26 -0.75 11.85
C VAL A 41 19.45 -1.38 12.97
N ASN A 42 19.98 -1.36 14.19
CA ASN A 42 19.27 -1.84 15.38
C ASN A 42 18.36 -0.74 15.94
N LEU A 43 17.07 -1.05 16.07
CA LEU A 43 16.05 -0.20 16.65
C LEU A 43 15.63 -0.81 17.99
N SER A 44 15.78 -0.05 19.08
CA SER A 44 15.33 -0.47 20.41
C SER A 44 13.81 -0.42 20.49
N SER A 45 13.24 -1.27 21.35
CA SER A 45 11.82 -1.31 21.65
C SER A 45 11.32 0.07 22.06
N GLY A 46 10.20 0.46 21.46
CA GLY A 46 9.55 1.74 21.68
C GLY A 46 9.99 2.88 20.77
N THR A 47 10.88 2.63 19.80
CA THR A 47 11.19 3.55 18.72
C THR A 47 9.94 3.84 17.88
N VAL A 48 9.67 5.12 17.66
CA VAL A 48 8.59 5.58 16.77
C VAL A 48 9.10 5.64 15.33
N VAL A 49 8.34 5.07 14.40
CA VAL A 49 8.66 4.97 12.98
C VAL A 49 7.56 5.66 12.18
N TYR A 50 7.98 6.44 11.19
CA TYR A 50 7.10 7.13 10.25
C TYR A 50 7.21 6.45 8.87
N GLY A 51 6.07 6.03 8.33
CA GLY A 51 6.00 5.54 6.96
C GLY A 51 5.92 6.69 5.97
N GLN A 52 7.05 7.12 5.42
CA GLN A 52 7.09 8.13 4.35
C GLN A 52 6.71 7.48 3.03
N ILE A 53 5.47 7.62 2.58
CA ILE A 53 5.00 7.06 1.29
C ILE A 53 5.52 7.91 0.14
N TRP A 54 5.52 9.24 0.31
CA TRP A 54 5.97 10.18 -0.72
C TRP A 54 7.33 9.84 -1.30
N SER A 55 8.29 9.47 -0.43
CA SER A 55 9.65 9.14 -0.86
C SER A 55 9.70 7.97 -1.82
N ILE A 56 8.78 7.00 -1.69
CA ILE A 56 8.68 5.85 -2.60
C ILE A 56 7.92 6.24 -3.86
N MET A 57 6.81 6.97 -3.74
CA MET A 57 5.96 7.36 -4.87
C MET A 57 6.62 8.38 -5.81
N ASN A 58 7.58 9.13 -5.29
CA ASN A 58 8.39 10.10 -6.01
C ASN A 58 9.79 9.56 -6.38
N ASP A 59 10.10 8.29 -6.15
CA ASP A 59 11.39 7.71 -6.55
C ASP A 59 11.34 7.27 -8.01
N ASP A 60 12.16 7.88 -8.88
CA ASP A 60 12.25 7.50 -10.31
C ASP A 60 12.75 6.07 -10.53
N SER A 61 13.47 5.48 -9.57
CA SER A 61 13.91 4.08 -9.64
C SER A 61 12.76 3.09 -9.42
N VAL A 62 11.68 3.54 -8.78
CA VAL A 62 10.47 2.75 -8.52
C VAL A 62 9.39 3.09 -9.55
N PHE A 63 9.20 4.38 -9.84
CA PHE A 63 8.23 4.89 -10.81
C PHE A 63 8.93 5.70 -11.89
N GLU A 64 9.28 5.05 -12.99
CA GLU A 64 9.93 5.71 -14.14
C GLU A 64 9.11 6.91 -14.64
N GLU A 65 9.79 8.04 -14.86
CA GLU A 65 9.19 9.33 -15.19
C GLU A 65 8.12 9.72 -14.16
N ASN A 66 8.49 9.76 -12.88
CA ASN A 66 7.57 9.94 -11.74
C ASN A 66 6.67 11.18 -11.84
N HIS A 67 7.12 12.23 -12.52
CA HIS A 67 6.47 13.52 -12.69
C HIS A 67 5.45 13.50 -13.83
N LYS A 68 5.52 12.51 -14.74
CA LYS A 68 4.54 12.36 -15.80
C LYS A 68 3.36 11.54 -15.30
N PHE A 69 2.17 12.03 -15.59
CA PHE A 69 0.95 11.27 -15.38
C PHE A 69 0.85 10.15 -16.43
N ASN A 70 1.13 8.91 -16.02
CA ASN A 70 1.14 7.75 -16.92
C ASN A 70 0.34 6.58 -16.31
N PRO A 71 -0.99 6.52 -16.54
CA PRO A 71 -1.83 5.41 -16.09
C PRO A 71 -1.41 4.05 -16.63
N SER A 72 -0.78 4.00 -17.80
CA SER A 72 -0.40 2.74 -18.45
C SER A 72 0.63 1.94 -17.64
N ARG A 73 1.35 2.55 -16.68
CA ARG A 73 2.28 1.85 -15.78
C ARG A 73 1.60 0.80 -14.89
N TYR A 74 0.30 0.97 -14.63
CA TYR A 74 -0.51 0.01 -13.88
C TYR A 74 -1.22 -0.99 -14.77
N LEU A 75 -0.98 -1.00 -16.08
CA LEU A 75 -1.51 -2.00 -17.00
C LEU A 75 -0.43 -3.02 -17.36
N GLN A 76 -0.84 -4.26 -17.58
CA GLN A 76 0.00 -5.26 -18.21
C GLN A 76 0.12 -4.97 -19.71
N ALA A 77 1.06 -5.65 -20.39
CA ALA A 77 1.30 -5.47 -21.82
C ALA A 77 0.06 -5.74 -22.70
N ASP A 78 -0.92 -6.49 -22.20
CA ASP A 78 -2.19 -6.75 -22.88
C ASP A 78 -3.18 -5.58 -22.83
N GLY A 79 -2.92 -4.54 -22.02
CA GLY A 79 -3.80 -3.38 -21.80
C GLY A 79 -5.14 -3.71 -21.13
N LYS A 80 -5.37 -4.97 -20.75
CA LYS A 80 -6.64 -5.49 -20.25
C LYS A 80 -6.56 -5.91 -18.79
N MET A 81 -5.36 -6.14 -18.27
CA MET A 81 -5.14 -6.52 -16.88
C MET A 81 -4.33 -5.46 -16.15
N LEU A 82 -4.64 -5.26 -14.87
CA LEU A 82 -3.79 -4.42 -14.01
C LEU A 82 -2.47 -5.15 -13.71
N ASN A 83 -1.37 -4.40 -13.70
CA ASN A 83 -0.07 -4.85 -13.20
C ASN A 83 -0.20 -5.03 -11.68
N LYS A 84 0.03 -6.26 -11.21
CA LYS A 84 -0.48 -6.79 -9.94
C LYS A 84 -0.16 -5.88 -8.75
N THR A 85 -1.17 -5.19 -8.24
CA THR A 85 -1.09 -4.48 -6.96
C THR A 85 -1.11 -5.50 -5.82
N TYR A 86 -0.33 -5.29 -4.76
CA TYR A 86 -0.39 -6.13 -3.57
C TYR A 86 -1.63 -5.75 -2.74
N ALA A 87 -2.44 -6.74 -2.39
CA ALA A 87 -3.51 -6.56 -1.43
C ALA A 87 -2.95 -6.84 -0.03
N PHE A 88 -3.23 -5.95 0.91
CA PHE A 88 -3.06 -6.20 2.32
C PHE A 88 -4.10 -7.22 2.77
N ILE A 89 -3.64 -8.38 3.26
CA ILE A 89 -4.51 -9.37 3.89
C ILE A 89 -4.06 -9.60 5.32
N PRO A 90 -4.92 -9.30 6.31
CA PRO A 90 -4.63 -9.66 7.68
C PRO A 90 -4.79 -11.17 7.87
N ASN A 91 -3.91 -11.79 8.64
CA ASN A 91 -4.02 -13.21 8.97
C ASN A 91 -5.02 -13.49 10.11
N SER A 92 -5.64 -12.45 10.66
CA SER A 92 -6.58 -12.53 11.77
C SER A 92 -7.59 -11.38 11.71
N ASN A 93 -8.62 -11.44 12.56
CA ASN A 93 -9.58 -10.35 12.69
C ASN A 93 -8.87 -9.08 13.16
N ILE A 94 -8.95 -8.04 12.32
CA ILE A 94 -8.42 -6.72 12.65
C ILE A 94 -9.38 -6.07 13.66
N ASP A 95 -8.84 -5.62 14.79
CA ASP A 95 -9.58 -4.78 15.72
C ASP A 95 -9.72 -3.36 15.15
N LEU A 96 -10.95 -3.00 14.77
CA LEU A 96 -11.29 -1.69 14.19
C LEU A 96 -11.92 -0.75 15.22
N SER A 97 -11.72 -0.99 16.51
CA SER A 97 -12.12 -0.03 17.53
C SER A 97 -11.43 1.33 17.29
N PRO A 98 -12.16 2.45 17.27
CA PRO A 98 -11.54 3.76 17.10
C PRO A 98 -10.63 4.08 18.29
N ASP A 99 -9.43 4.54 17.99
CA ASP A 99 -8.50 5.11 18.96
C ASP A 99 -8.16 6.52 18.50
N TRP A 100 -8.32 7.52 19.39
CA TRP A 100 -8.19 8.94 19.06
C TRP A 100 -9.10 9.44 17.91
N GLY A 101 -10.28 8.84 17.74
CA GLY A 101 -11.23 9.24 16.69
C GLY A 101 -10.86 8.79 15.27
N ALA A 102 -9.78 8.01 15.13
CA ALA A 102 -9.43 7.29 13.91
C ALA A 102 -9.52 5.79 14.16
N VAL A 103 -9.92 5.02 13.15
CA VAL A 103 -9.88 3.54 13.23
C VAL A 103 -8.42 3.11 13.06
N LEU A 104 -7.69 3.05 14.18
CA LEU A 104 -6.29 2.64 14.23
C LEU A 104 -6.18 1.33 15.01
N THR A 105 -5.54 0.36 14.37
CA THR A 105 -5.30 -0.96 14.91
C THR A 105 -4.19 -0.88 15.97
N SER A 106 -4.54 -0.76 17.25
CA SER A 106 -3.55 -0.64 18.34
C SER A 106 -2.91 -1.98 18.73
N LYS A 107 -3.58 -3.10 18.42
CA LYS A 107 -3.09 -4.45 18.72
C LYS A 107 -2.16 -4.95 17.61
N PRO A 108 -1.08 -5.68 17.95
CA PRO A 108 -0.19 -6.26 16.94
C PRO A 108 -0.93 -7.28 16.08
N TYR A 109 -0.83 -7.15 14.76
CA TYR A 109 -1.35 -8.11 13.78
C TYR A 109 -0.25 -8.48 12.78
N THR A 110 -0.34 -9.70 12.25
CA THR A 110 0.51 -10.15 11.15
C THR A 110 -0.27 -10.00 9.85
N TYR A 111 0.42 -9.57 8.80
CA TYR A 111 -0.17 -9.39 7.48
C TYR A 111 0.67 -10.11 6.43
N GLN A 112 0.01 -10.51 5.36
CA GLN A 112 0.64 -11.02 4.16
C GLN A 112 0.28 -10.12 2.98
N LEU A 113 1.29 -9.69 2.22
CA LEU A 113 1.09 -9.04 0.94
C LEU A 113 0.90 -10.13 -0.12
N ILE A 114 -0.30 -10.22 -0.70
CA ILE A 114 -0.54 -11.13 -1.83
C ILE A 114 -0.86 -10.35 -3.10
N PRO A 115 -0.43 -10.83 -4.28
CA PRO A 115 -0.84 -10.23 -5.55
C PRO A 115 -2.36 -10.25 -5.68
N GLN A 116 -2.99 -9.09 -5.96
CA GLN A 116 -4.45 -8.95 -5.99
C GLN A 116 -5.15 -9.83 -7.02
N THR A 117 -4.45 -10.31 -8.05
CA THR A 117 -4.96 -11.37 -8.95
C THR A 117 -5.39 -12.64 -8.22
N LEU A 118 -4.67 -13.04 -7.17
CA LEU A 118 -5.00 -14.24 -6.37
C LEU A 118 -6.16 -13.98 -5.39
N TYR A 119 -6.43 -12.72 -5.04
CA TYR A 119 -7.54 -12.35 -4.14
C TYR A 119 -8.91 -12.77 -4.70
N TYR A 120 -9.10 -12.68 -6.01
CA TYR A 120 -10.35 -13.06 -6.67
C TYR A 120 -10.55 -14.58 -6.81
N PHE A 121 -9.53 -15.40 -6.52
CA PHE A 121 -9.61 -16.86 -6.58
C PHE A 121 -9.73 -17.53 -5.21
N VAL A 122 -9.62 -16.76 -4.11
CA VAL A 122 -9.68 -17.27 -2.73
C VAL A 122 -10.97 -16.80 -2.01
N LYS A 123 -11.97 -16.36 -2.77
CA LYS A 123 -13.34 -16.13 -2.29
C LYS A 123 -14.33 -16.97 -3.07
#